data_AF-A0A9X1B761-F1
#
_entry.id   AF-A0A9X1B761-F1
#
_cell.length_a   1.000
_cell.length_b   1.000
_cell.length_c   1.000
_cell.angle_alpha   90.00
_cell.angle_beta   90.00
_cell.angle_gamma   90.00
#
_symmetry.space_group_name_H-M   'P 1'
#
loop_
_entity.id
_entity.type
_entity.pdbx_description
1 polymer ?
#
loop_
_entity_poly.entity_id
_entity_poly.type
_entity_poly.pdbx_seq_one_letter_code
_entity_poly.pdbx_strand_id
1 'polypeptide(L)'
;AWERNIKEKFGVEIGFPIIADLSMQVAKAYGMIQPGASDTSAVRATFIIDPNGVLRAMVYYPMSNGRSIDEFVRLVKALQTSDEHGVATPEGWQPGDKVIVPPPATAEQAEARMAEGYECSDWYFCKKAL
;
A
#
# COMPACT_ATOMS: atom_id res chain seq x y z
N ALA A 1 -14.56 25.87 0.39
CA ALA A 1 -13.76 27.08 0.69
C ALA A 1 -12.27 26.80 0.59
N TRP A 2 -11.76 25.78 1.30
CA TRP A 2 -10.34 25.41 1.29
C TRP A 2 -9.78 25.09 -0.10
N GLU A 3 -10.44 24.23 -0.89
CA GLU A 3 -10.03 23.92 -2.27
C GLU A 3 -9.86 25.16 -3.15
N ARG A 4 -10.82 26.10 -3.09
CA ARG A 4 -10.76 27.37 -3.83
C ARG A 4 -9.55 28.20 -3.43
N ASN A 5 -9.27 28.27 -2.13
CA ASN A 5 -8.11 28.98 -1.61
C ASN A 5 -6.80 28.34 -2.05
N ILE A 6 -6.72 27.00 -2.09
CA ILE A 6 -5.53 26.30 -2.62
C ILE A 6 -5.30 26.65 -4.09
N LYS A 7 -6.36 26.62 -4.91
CA LYS A 7 -6.30 27.01 -6.33
C LYS A 7 -5.84 28.46 -6.50
N GLU A 8 -6.39 29.39 -5.71
CA GLU A 8 -6.05 30.81 -5.79
C GLU A 8 -4.61 31.10 -5.35
N LYS A 9 -4.14 30.48 -4.25
CA LYS A 9 -2.84 30.82 -3.63
C LYS A 9 -1.68 29.99 -4.14
N PHE A 10 -1.93 28.75 -4.54
CA PHE A 10 -0.88 27.81 -4.95
C PHE A 10 -1.00 27.40 -6.43
N GLY A 11 -2.05 27.82 -7.14
CA GLY A 11 -2.26 27.47 -8.55
C GLY A 11 -2.58 25.99 -8.79
N VAL A 12 -2.89 25.24 -7.72
CA VAL A 12 -3.15 23.79 -7.78
C VAL A 12 -4.64 23.53 -7.60
N GLU A 13 -5.23 22.77 -8.53
CA GLU A 13 -6.60 22.31 -8.43
C GLU A 13 -6.66 20.90 -7.85
N ILE A 14 -7.48 20.70 -6.81
CA ILE A 14 -7.71 19.40 -6.21
C ILE A 14 -8.74 18.65 -7.08
N GLY A 15 -8.28 17.60 -7.77
CA GLY A 15 -9.10 16.81 -8.70
C GLY A 15 -9.77 15.57 -8.10
N PHE A 16 -9.73 15.41 -6.77
CA PHE A 16 -10.28 14.25 -6.08
C PHE A 16 -11.27 14.68 -4.98
N PRO A 17 -12.27 13.85 -4.66
CA PRO A 17 -13.28 14.20 -3.66
C PRO A 17 -12.71 14.20 -2.23
N ILE A 18 -13.32 15.01 -1.37
CA ILE A 18 -13.03 15.08 0.06
C ILE A 18 -14.31 14.76 0.85
N ILE A 19 -14.26 13.76 1.72
CA ILE A 19 -15.40 13.39 2.57
C ILE A 19 -15.51 14.36 3.74
N ALA A 20 -16.72 14.89 3.97
CA ALA A 20 -17.05 15.68 5.16
C ALA A 20 -17.69 14.78 6.24
N ASP A 21 -16.88 14.24 7.15
CA ASP A 21 -17.32 13.33 8.21
C ASP A 21 -17.66 14.08 9.51
N LEU A 22 -18.70 14.92 9.49
CA LEU A 22 -19.10 15.75 10.64
C LEU A 22 -19.52 14.94 11.88
N SER A 23 -20.02 13.71 11.67
CA SER A 23 -20.45 12.81 12.75
C SER A 23 -19.32 11.93 13.31
N MET A 24 -18.14 11.98 12.68
CA MET A 24 -16.98 11.11 12.96
C MET A 24 -17.27 9.61 12.80
N GLN A 25 -18.34 9.23 12.10
CA GLN A 25 -18.70 7.81 11.94
C GLN A 25 -17.71 7.08 11.05
N VAL A 26 -17.26 7.72 9.96
CA VAL A 26 -16.26 7.14 9.06
C VAL A 26 -14.93 7.04 9.79
N ALA A 27 -14.50 8.10 10.48
CA ALA A 27 -13.27 8.12 11.24
C ALA A 27 -13.23 7.03 12.33
N LYS A 28 -14.35 6.79 13.04
CA LYS A 28 -14.46 5.71 14.02
C LYS A 28 -14.42 4.33 13.37
N ALA A 29 -15.17 4.12 12.29
CA ALA A 29 -15.22 2.83 11.58
C ALA A 29 -13.84 2.40 11.06
N TYR A 30 -13.00 3.37 10.66
CA TYR A 30 -11.66 3.14 10.16
C TYR A 30 -10.56 3.35 11.22
N GLY A 31 -10.88 3.46 12.51
CA GLY A 31 -9.88 3.59 13.57
C GLY A 31 -8.97 4.83 13.44
N MET A 32 -9.46 5.90 12.80
CA MET A 32 -8.71 7.15 12.61
C MET A 32 -8.67 8.03 13.88
N ILE A 33 -9.37 7.64 14.94
CA ILE A 33 -9.37 8.31 16.24
C ILE A 33 -8.48 7.50 17.19
N GLN A 34 -7.32 8.06 17.54
CA GLN A 34 -6.31 7.40 18.36
C GLN A 34 -6.32 7.95 19.79
N PRO A 35 -6.18 7.11 20.84
CA PRO A 35 -6.06 7.58 22.22
C PRO A 35 -4.90 8.57 22.37
N GLY A 36 -5.15 9.76 22.91
CA GLY A 36 -4.13 10.80 23.11
C GLY A 36 -3.81 11.67 21.88
N ALA A 37 -4.41 11.38 20.72
CA ALA A 37 -4.53 12.35 19.64
C ALA A 37 -5.69 13.32 19.96
N SER A 38 -5.69 14.50 19.34
CA SER A 38 -6.75 15.49 19.56
C SER A 38 -8.15 14.87 19.33
N ASP A 39 -9.04 14.99 20.32
CA ASP A 39 -10.41 14.45 20.29
C ASP A 39 -11.29 15.00 19.13
N THR A 40 -10.77 15.99 18.39
CA THR A 40 -11.49 16.69 17.31
C THR A 40 -10.85 16.51 15.94
N SER A 41 -9.79 15.72 15.79
CA SER A 41 -9.09 15.53 14.51
C SER A 41 -8.67 14.08 14.29
N ALA A 42 -9.09 13.51 13.15
CA ALA A 42 -8.57 12.24 12.68
C ALA A 42 -7.05 12.31 12.47
N VAL A 43 -6.32 11.26 12.85
CA VAL A 43 -4.89 11.15 12.50
C VAL A 43 -4.71 11.01 10.99
N ARG A 44 -3.48 11.15 10.50
CA ARG A 44 -3.17 11.07 9.06
C ARG A 44 -3.12 9.61 8.60
N ALA A 45 -4.29 8.96 8.60
CA ALA A 45 -4.48 7.60 8.13
C ALA A 45 -4.56 7.56 6.59
N THR A 46 -4.02 6.49 5.99
CA THR A 46 -4.12 6.20 4.56
C THR A 46 -4.51 4.74 4.40
N PHE A 47 -5.49 4.46 3.56
CA PHE A 47 -6.03 3.13 3.30
C PHE A 47 -5.92 2.85 1.81
N ILE A 48 -5.36 1.69 1.45
CA ILE A 48 -5.32 1.19 0.08
C ILE A 48 -6.32 0.04 -0.01
N ILE A 49 -7.35 0.24 -0.83
CA ILE A 49 -8.45 -0.69 -1.03
C ILE A 49 -8.44 -1.13 -2.49
N ASP A 50 -8.55 -2.42 -2.74
CA ASP A 50 -8.53 -2.96 -4.11
C ASP A 50 -9.91 -2.86 -4.81
N PRO A 51 -10.01 -3.17 -6.12
CA PRO A 51 -11.28 -3.11 -6.85
C PRO A 51 -12.39 -4.02 -6.32
N ASN A 52 -12.06 -5.03 -5.50
CA ASN A 52 -13.03 -5.92 -4.85
C ASN A 52 -13.50 -5.37 -3.49
N GLY A 53 -13.03 -4.19 -3.09
CA GLY A 53 -13.36 -3.58 -1.81
C GLY A 53 -12.56 -4.15 -0.65
N VAL A 54 -11.48 -4.90 -0.91
CA VAL A 54 -10.64 -5.49 0.15
C VAL A 54 -9.58 -4.50 0.58
N LEU A 55 -9.45 -4.29 1.90
CA LEU A 55 -8.37 -3.49 2.47
C LEU A 55 -7.03 -4.22 2.33
N ARG A 56 -6.09 -3.65 1.58
CA ARG A 56 -4.78 -4.26 1.25
C ARG A 56 -3.64 -3.75 2.10
N ALA A 57 -3.68 -2.47 2.46
CA ALA A 57 -2.70 -1.85 3.34
C ALA A 57 -3.30 -0.65 4.04
N MET A 58 -2.77 -0.34 5.23
CA MET A 58 -3.10 0.89 5.96
C MET A 58 -1.87 1.43 6.67
N VAL A 59 -1.76 2.75 6.77
CA VAL A 59 -0.67 3.42 7.49
C VAL A 59 -1.22 4.61 8.27
N TYR A 60 -0.78 4.76 9.52
CA TYR A 60 -1.17 5.85 10.42
C TYR A 60 0.02 6.73 10.74
N TYR A 61 0.00 7.97 10.23
CA TYR A 61 0.98 8.98 10.60
C TYR A 61 0.43 9.86 11.74
N PRO A 62 1.27 10.31 12.69
CA PRO A 62 0.86 11.32 13.66
C PRO A 62 0.62 12.66 12.97
N MET A 63 -0.09 13.58 13.65
CA MET A 63 -0.43 14.90 13.10
C MET A 63 0.79 15.74 12.71
N SER A 64 1.91 15.54 13.42
CA SER A 64 3.18 16.24 13.27
C SER A 64 3.97 15.89 12.00
N ASN A 65 3.69 14.74 11.37
CA ASN A 65 4.53 14.22 10.28
C ASN A 65 3.76 14.16 8.97
N GLY A 66 4.34 14.75 7.92
CA GLY A 66 3.85 14.62 6.56
C GLY A 66 4.00 13.18 6.05
N ARG A 67 3.12 12.79 5.13
CA ARG A 67 3.15 11.48 4.46
C ARG A 67 4.11 11.51 3.27
N SER A 68 4.69 10.36 2.92
CA SER A 68 5.36 10.15 1.64
C SER A 68 4.36 9.67 0.59
N ILE A 69 4.08 10.49 -0.44
CA ILE A 69 3.15 10.11 -1.52
C ILE A 69 3.78 9.07 -2.46
N ASP A 70 5.09 9.19 -2.73
CA ASP A 70 5.81 8.26 -3.60
C ASP A 70 5.76 6.83 -3.05
N GLU A 71 5.80 6.66 -1.72
CA GLU A 71 5.68 5.34 -1.11
C GLU A 71 4.29 4.72 -1.33
N PHE A 72 3.21 5.52 -1.23
CA PHE A 72 1.88 5.00 -1.52
C PHE A 72 1.72 4.64 -3.00
N VAL A 73 2.28 5.43 -3.91
CA VAL A 73 2.30 5.10 -5.34
C VAL A 73 3.09 3.81 -5.59
N ARG A 74 4.26 3.65 -4.96
CA ARG A 74 5.07 2.44 -5.06
C ARG A 74 4.32 1.22 -4.54
N LEU A 75 3.70 1.34 -3.36
CA LEU A 75 2.94 0.24 -2.74
C LEU A 75 1.75 -0.19 -3.59
N VAL A 76 1.00 0.76 -4.18
CA VAL A 76 -0.09 0.43 -5.11
C VAL A 76 0.45 -0.35 -6.32
N LYS A 77 1.56 0.10 -6.92
CA LYS A 77 2.19 -0.64 -8.04
C LYS A 77 2.62 -2.04 -7.63
N ALA A 78 3.28 -2.18 -6.46
CA ALA A 78 3.73 -3.46 -5.94
C ALA A 78 2.57 -4.45 -5.70
N LEU A 79 1.46 -3.96 -5.13
CA LEU A 79 0.25 -4.76 -4.92
C LEU A 79 -0.37 -5.19 -6.25
N GLN A 80 -0.49 -4.28 -7.22
CA GLN A 80 -1.01 -4.59 -8.55
C GLN A 80 -0.12 -5.62 -9.28
N THR A 81 1.20 -5.45 -9.23
CA THR A 81 2.16 -6.40 -9.81
C THR A 81 2.07 -7.78 -9.16
N SER A 82 1.90 -7.84 -7.83
CA SER A 82 1.76 -9.10 -7.10
C SER A 82 0.49 -9.84 -7.52
N ASP A 83 -0.62 -9.12 -7.65
CA ASP A 83 -1.92 -9.67 -8.06
C ASP A 83 -1.90 -10.12 -9.52
N GLU A 84 -1.30 -9.34 -10.42
CA GLU A 84 -1.25 -9.63 -11.86
C GLU A 84 -0.39 -10.86 -12.19
N HIS A 85 0.78 -10.98 -11.54
CA HIS A 85 1.76 -12.01 -11.89
C HIS A 85 1.82 -13.20 -10.92
N GLY A 86 1.05 -13.17 -9.83
CA GLY A 86 1.08 -14.20 -8.79
C GLY A 86 2.45 -14.28 -8.11
N VAL A 87 3.05 -13.12 -7.81
CA VAL A 87 4.39 -13.00 -7.21
C VAL A 87 4.34 -12.18 -5.93
N ALA A 88 5.43 -12.21 -5.17
CA ALA A 88 5.64 -11.29 -4.06
C ALA A 88 6.71 -10.25 -4.42
N THR A 89 6.59 -9.05 -3.89
CA THR A 89 7.60 -7.99 -4.07
C THR A 89 8.51 -7.89 -2.84
N PRO A 90 9.85 -7.89 -3.01
CA PRO A 90 10.79 -7.71 -1.89
C PRO A 90 10.70 -6.31 -1.26
N GLU A 91 11.46 -6.12 -0.17
CA GLU A 91 11.65 -4.81 0.46
C GLU A 91 12.12 -3.77 -0.58
N GLY A 92 11.54 -2.58 -0.51
CA GLY A 92 11.90 -1.47 -1.39
C GLY A 92 11.57 -1.64 -2.88
N TRP A 93 10.95 -2.74 -3.30
CA TRP A 93 10.76 -3.10 -4.72
C TRP A 93 10.18 -1.96 -5.56
N GLN A 94 10.77 -1.77 -6.74
CA GLN A 94 10.35 -0.87 -7.81
C GLN A 94 10.12 -1.65 -9.11
N PRO A 95 9.32 -1.10 -10.05
CA PRO A 95 9.18 -1.67 -11.38
C PRO A 95 10.54 -1.87 -12.07
N GLY A 96 10.81 -3.09 -12.52
CA GLY A 96 12.09 -3.51 -13.11
C GLY A 96 12.97 -4.33 -12.15
N ASP A 97 12.74 -4.25 -10.83
CA ASP A 97 13.40 -5.12 -9.87
C ASP A 97 12.85 -6.55 -9.95
N LYS A 98 13.70 -7.52 -9.59
CA LYS A 98 13.28 -8.92 -9.50
C LYS A 98 12.21 -9.12 -8.42
N VAL A 99 11.23 -9.95 -8.74
CA VAL A 99 10.17 -10.37 -7.82
C VAL A 99 10.50 -11.71 -7.17
N ILE A 100 9.83 -12.01 -6.07
CA ILE A 100 9.93 -13.27 -5.35
C ILE A 100 8.86 -14.23 -5.87
N VAL A 101 9.28 -15.44 -6.23
CA VAL A 101 8.38 -16.54 -6.53
C VAL A 101 7.79 -17.05 -5.22
N PRO A 102 6.46 -17.18 -5.06
CA PRO A 102 5.86 -17.68 -3.84
C PRO A 102 6.49 -19.01 -3.40
N PRO A 103 6.74 -19.22 -2.10
CA PRO A 103 7.36 -20.45 -1.63
C PRO A 103 6.49 -21.67 -1.96
N PRO A 104 7.08 -22.83 -2.21
CA PRO A 104 6.35 -24.09 -2.37
C PRO A 104 5.43 -24.36 -1.17
N ALA A 105 4.24 -24.89 -1.42
CA ALA A 105 3.29 -25.25 -0.37
C ALA A 105 3.39 -26.73 0.06
N THR A 106 4.06 -27.57 -0.74
CA THR A 106 4.24 -29.00 -0.46
C THR A 106 5.70 -29.42 -0.59
N ALA A 107 6.05 -30.58 -0.01
CA ALA A 107 7.39 -31.14 -0.10
C ALA A 107 7.78 -31.47 -1.55
N GLU A 108 6.86 -32.01 -2.33
CA GLU A 108 7.09 -32.34 -3.74
C GLU A 108 7.40 -31.09 -4.56
N GLN A 109 6.70 -29.98 -4.31
CA GLN A 109 7.00 -28.70 -4.95
C GLN A 109 8.35 -28.13 -4.50
N ALA A 110 8.73 -28.32 -3.22
CA ALA A 110 10.02 -27.88 -2.71
C ALA A 110 11.19 -28.65 -3.35
N GLU A 111 11.05 -29.96 -3.54
CA GLU A 111 12.02 -30.80 -4.23
C GLU A 111 12.16 -30.41 -5.71
N ALA A 112 11.05 -30.09 -6.38
CA ALA A 112 11.05 -29.66 -7.78
C ALA A 112 11.62 -28.24 -7.98
N ARG A 113 11.51 -27.35 -6.98
CA ARG A 113 11.76 -25.91 -7.14
C ARG A 113 13.13 -25.57 -7.72
N MET A 114 14.18 -26.23 -7.23
CA MET A 114 15.55 -25.92 -7.65
C MET A 114 15.82 -26.28 -9.13
N ALA A 115 14.96 -27.10 -9.74
CA ALA A 115 15.03 -27.45 -11.16
C ALA A 115 14.22 -26.49 -12.07
N GLU A 116 13.44 -25.56 -11.52
CA GLU A 116 12.58 -24.65 -12.29
C GLU A 116 13.34 -23.48 -12.95
N GLY A 117 14.65 -23.35 -12.73
CA GLY A 117 15.50 -22.37 -13.41
C GLY A 117 15.39 -20.93 -12.87
N TYR A 118 14.84 -20.73 -11.68
CA TYR A 118 14.86 -19.45 -10.99
C TYR A 118 16.21 -19.16 -10.33
N GLU A 119 16.43 -17.90 -9.97
CA GLU A 119 17.54 -17.52 -9.10
C GLU A 119 17.17 -17.80 -7.64
N CYS A 120 17.63 -18.94 -7.13
CA CYS A 120 17.30 -19.40 -5.78
C CYS A 120 18.51 -19.34 -4.86
N SER A 121 18.35 -18.73 -3.68
CA SER A 121 19.28 -18.96 -2.56
C SER A 121 18.95 -20.26 -1.82
N ASP A 122 17.66 -20.58 -1.76
CA ASP A 122 17.12 -21.82 -1.19
C ASP A 122 15.75 -22.11 -1.83
N TRP A 123 15.19 -23.30 -1.65
CA TRP A 123 13.93 -23.71 -2.27
C TRP A 123 12.73 -22.82 -1.92
N TYR A 124 12.72 -22.18 -0.75
CA TYR A 124 11.64 -21.25 -0.38
C TYR A 124 11.93 -19.80 -0.82
N PHE A 125 13.15 -19.49 -1.28
CA PHE A 125 13.58 -18.14 -1.63
C PHE A 125 14.19 -18.11 -3.02
N CYS A 126 13.30 -17.92 -3.99
CA CYS A 126 13.64 -17.81 -5.41
C CYS A 126 13.13 -16.49 -5.97
N LYS A 127 13.91 -15.92 -6.89
CA LYS A 127 13.60 -14.68 -7.60
C LYS A 127 13.53 -14.91 -9.10
N LYS A 128 12.73 -14.08 -9.77
CA LYS A 128 12.67 -13.99 -11.23
C LYS A 128 12.52 -12.54 -11.68
N ALA A 129 12.93 -12.26 -12.91
CA ALA A 129 12.50 -11.04 -13.60
C ALA A 129 11.03 -11.21 -14.06
N LEU A 130 10.35 -10.09 -14.25
CA LEU A 130 9.02 -10.03 -14.88
C LEU A 130 9.15 -9.79 -16.38
#